data_AF-A0A2M7GXL1-F1
#
_entry.id   AF-A0A2M7GXL1-F1
#
_cell.length_a   1.000
_cell.length_b   1.000
_cell.length_c   1.000
_cell.angle_alpha   90.00
_cell.angle_beta   90.00
_cell.angle_gamma   90.00
#
_symmetry.space_group_name_H-M   'P 1'
#
loop_
_entity.id
_entity.type
_entity.pdbx_description
1 polymer ?
#
loop_
_entity_poly.entity_id
_entity_poly.type
_entity_poly.pdbx_seq_one_letter_code
_entity_poly.pdbx_strand_id
1 'polypeptide(L)'
;MDKKALNKEINIELENLTRLVREMGDLTGRFVGEPDFIQTRAAGSILHDFYCGIEKIFERIAIRIDGGLPKGGDWHTELLLQEVG
;
A
#
# COMPACT_ATOMS: atom_id res chain seq x y z
N MET A 1 17.75 -13.15 -12.16
CA MET A 1 16.87 -12.23 -11.42
C MET A 1 17.70 -11.44 -10.42
N ASP A 2 17.69 -10.10 -10.50
CA ASP A 2 18.46 -9.27 -9.56
C ASP A 2 17.67 -9.01 -8.27
N LYS A 3 17.89 -9.86 -7.26
CA LYS A 3 17.30 -9.70 -5.93
C LYS A 3 17.64 -8.36 -5.28
N LYS A 4 18.78 -7.74 -5.61
CA LYS A 4 19.14 -6.42 -5.08
C LYS A 4 18.25 -5.31 -5.66
N ALA A 5 17.92 -5.39 -6.94
CA ALA A 5 17.00 -4.44 -7.57
C ALA A 5 15.60 -4.54 -6.96
N LEU A 6 15.07 -5.76 -6.78
CA LEU A 6 13.77 -5.98 -6.12
C LEU A 6 13.75 -5.44 -4.68
N ASN A 7 14.77 -5.74 -3.88
CA ASN A 7 14.86 -5.21 -2.51
C ASN A 7 14.90 -3.69 -2.49
N LYS A 8 15.62 -3.05 -3.41
CA LYS A 8 15.66 -1.59 -3.52
C LYS A 8 14.30 -1.01 -3.87
N GLU A 9 13.61 -1.62 -4.83
CA GLU A 9 12.26 -1.22 -5.25
C GLU A 9 11.23 -1.35 -4.10
N ILE A 10 11.28 -2.44 -3.32
CA ILE A 10 10.42 -2.65 -2.14
C ILE A 10 10.75 -1.64 -1.05
N ASN A 11 12.03 -1.40 -0.76
CA ASN A 11 12.44 -0.44 0.27
C ASN A 11 11.96 0.98 -0.04
N ILE A 12 12.03 1.41 -1.30
CA ILE A 12 11.49 2.71 -1.73
C ILE A 12 9.98 2.78 -1.46
N GLU A 13 9.24 1.70 -1.74
CA GLU A 13 7.80 1.68 -1.49
C GLU A 13 7.49 1.67 0.01
N LEU A 14 8.26 0.96 0.83
CA LEU A 14 8.12 0.98 2.30
C LEU A 14 8.40 2.38 2.89
N GLU A 15 9.37 3.12 2.33
CA GLU A 15 9.62 4.51 2.70
C GLU A 15 8.43 5.41 2.34
N ASN A 16 7.82 5.20 1.17
CA ASN A 16 6.58 5.89 0.78
C ASN A 16 5.42 5.58 1.73
N LEU A 17 5.20 4.31 2.08
CA LEU A 17 4.17 3.91 3.05
C LEU A 17 4.41 4.56 4.40
N THR A 18 5.66 4.61 4.87
CA THR A 18 6.03 5.27 6.12
C THR A 18 5.70 6.77 6.09
N ARG A 19 5.92 7.43 4.94
CA ARG A 19 5.54 8.84 4.75
C ARG A 19 4.03 9.02 4.83
N LEU A 20 3.23 8.18 4.18
CA LEU A 20 1.76 8.26 4.21
C LEU A 20 1.20 8.06 5.62
N VAL A 21 1.79 7.15 6.42
CA VAL A 21 1.41 6.97 7.84
C VAL A 21 1.63 8.26 8.64
N ARG A 22 2.75 8.96 8.41
CA ARG A 22 3.02 10.26 9.06
C ARG A 22 2.04 11.32 8.59
N GLU A 23 1.77 11.41 7.29
CA GLU A 23 0.80 12.36 6.72
C GLU A 23 -0.61 12.14 7.29
N MET A 24 -1.05 10.88 7.44
CA MET A 24 -2.31 10.54 8.11
C MET A 24 -2.30 11.00 9.58
N GLY A 25 -1.22 10.73 10.31
CA GLY A 25 -1.07 11.16 11.70
C GLY A 25 -1.15 12.68 11.85
N ASP A 26 -0.46 13.42 10.98
CA ASP A 26 -0.45 14.89 10.98
C ASP A 26 -1.81 15.46 10.59
N LEU A 27 -2.54 14.83 9.66
CA LEU A 27 -3.87 15.24 9.25
C LEU A 27 -4.88 15.00 10.38
N THR A 28 -4.95 13.77 10.89
CA THR A 28 -5.92 13.37 11.93
C THR A 28 -5.64 14.04 13.27
N GLY A 29 -4.38 14.34 13.59
CA GLY A 29 -4.01 15.12 14.77
C GLY A 29 -4.52 16.56 14.77
N ARG A 30 -4.98 17.08 13.63
CA ARG A 30 -5.62 18.41 13.50
C ARG A 30 -7.14 18.34 13.65
N PHE A 31 -7.73 17.16 13.72
CA PHE A 31 -9.18 17.03 13.83
C PHE A 31 -9.63 17.49 15.21
N VAL A 32 -10.70 18.29 15.24
CA VAL A 32 -11.34 18.75 16.47
C VAL A 32 -12.78 18.27 16.43
N GLY A 33 -13.09 17.22 17.20
CA GLY A 33 -14.39 16.55 17.13
C GLY A 33 -14.52 15.65 15.89
N GLU A 34 -15.74 15.50 15.40
CA GLU A 34 -16.02 14.67 14.22
C GLU A 34 -15.51 15.37 12.94
N PRO A 35 -14.74 14.68 12.08
CA PRO A 35 -14.19 15.28 10.88
C PRO A 35 -15.30 15.64 9.88
N ASP A 36 -15.16 16.80 9.25
CA ASP A 36 -16.06 17.19 8.16
C ASP A 36 -15.81 16.35 6.89
N PHE A 37 -16.61 16.60 5.86
CA PHE A 37 -16.51 15.88 4.59
C PHE A 37 -15.15 16.07 3.89
N ILE A 38 -14.52 17.25 4.02
CA ILE A 38 -13.23 17.54 3.39
C ILE A 38 -12.12 16.77 4.11
N GLN A 39 -12.11 16.82 5.44
CA GLN A 39 -11.20 16.09 6.31
C GLN A 39 -11.31 14.58 6.09
N THR A 40 -12.55 14.07 6.03
CA THR A 40 -12.84 12.66 5.76
C THR A 40 -12.32 12.24 4.39
N ARG A 41 -12.55 13.05 3.35
CA ARG A 41 -12.06 12.75 2.00
C ARG A 41 -10.52 12.79 1.91
N ALA A 42 -9.89 13.74 2.60
CA ALA A 42 -8.43 13.81 2.66
C ALA A 42 -7.83 12.57 3.33
N ALA A 43 -8.38 12.14 4.47
CA ALA A 43 -7.96 10.91 5.15
C ALA A 43 -8.20 9.69 4.26
N GLY A 44 -9.38 9.59 3.62
CA GLY A 44 -9.69 8.52 2.67
C GLY A 44 -8.70 8.44 1.51
N SER A 45 -8.23 9.59 0.98
CA SER A 45 -7.22 9.62 -0.08
C SER A 45 -5.87 9.06 0.40
N ILE A 46 -5.39 9.48 1.58
CA ILE A 46 -4.14 8.98 2.15
C ILE A 46 -4.22 7.47 2.40
N LEU A 47 -5.37 7.00 2.89
CA LEU A 47 -5.61 5.57 3.12
C LEU A 47 -5.61 4.78 1.81
N HIS A 48 -6.25 5.30 0.77
CA HIS A 48 -6.24 4.68 -0.56
C HIS A 48 -4.81 4.57 -1.12
N ASP A 49 -4.04 5.65 -1.05
CA ASP A 49 -2.64 5.66 -1.51
C ASP A 49 -1.79 4.63 -0.76
N PHE A 50 -2.04 4.44 0.54
CA PHE A 50 -1.36 3.44 1.36
C PHE A 50 -1.66 2.01 0.87
N TYR A 51 -2.93 1.68 0.62
CA TYR A 51 -3.30 0.36 0.09
C TYR A 51 -2.74 0.12 -1.31
N CYS A 52 -2.78 1.12 -2.20
CA CYS A 52 -2.16 0.99 -3.52
C CYS A 52 -0.65 0.76 -3.44
N GLY A 53 0.05 1.33 -2.45
CA GLY A 53 1.47 1.04 -2.22
C GLY A 53 1.73 -0.40 -1.79
N ILE A 54 0.88 -0.96 -0.93
CA ILE A 54 0.93 -2.37 -0.54
C ILE A 54 0.70 -3.29 -1.76
N GLU A 55 -0.33 -3.00 -2.57
CA GLU A 55 -0.62 -3.76 -3.78
C GLU A 55 0.58 -3.81 -4.73
N LYS A 56 1.27 -2.68 -4.93
CA LYS A 56 2.49 -2.63 -5.75
C LYS A 56 3.62 -3.50 -5.21
N ILE A 57 3.78 -3.59 -3.89
CA ILE A 57 4.79 -4.46 -3.27
C ILE A 57 4.47 -5.92 -3.59
N PHE A 58 3.23 -6.34 -3.36
CA PHE A 58 2.81 -7.72 -3.64
C PHE A 58 2.87 -8.05 -5.13
N GLU A 59 2.45 -7.14 -6.01
CA GLU A 59 2.56 -7.31 -7.45
C GLU A 59 4.03 -7.54 -7.87
N ARG A 60 4.97 -6.73 -7.33
CA ARG A 60 6.40 -6.87 -7.64
C ARG A 60 6.98 -8.18 -7.13
N ILE A 61 6.55 -8.64 -5.96
CA ILE A 61 6.93 -9.93 -5.38
C ILE A 61 6.41 -11.05 -6.28
N ALA A 62 5.10 -11.09 -6.56
CA ALA A 62 4.47 -12.15 -7.35
C ALA A 62 5.05 -12.27 -8.76
N ILE A 63 5.25 -11.15 -9.45
CA ILE A 63 5.82 -11.15 -10.81
C ILE A 63 7.25 -11.71 -10.82
N ARG A 64 8.08 -11.33 -9.84
CA ARG A 64 9.51 -11.67 -9.85
C ARG A 64 9.79 -13.01 -9.19
N ILE A 65 9.13 -13.32 -8.08
CA ILE A 65 9.36 -14.53 -7.28
C ILE A 65 8.48 -15.68 -7.77
N ASP A 66 7.19 -15.45 -7.96
CA ASP A 66 6.21 -16.50 -8.28
C ASP A 66 5.96 -16.67 -9.79
N GLY A 67 6.61 -15.85 -10.62
CA GLY A 67 6.61 -15.98 -12.07
C GLY A 67 5.35 -15.49 -12.77
N GLY A 68 4.46 -14.76 -12.08
CA GLY A 68 3.25 -14.17 -12.64
C GLY A 68 2.24 -13.72 -11.59
N LEU A 69 1.21 -12.99 -12.03
CA LEU A 69 0.08 -12.61 -11.16
C LEU A 69 -0.95 -13.75 -11.08
N PRO A 70 -1.71 -13.84 -9.96
CA PRO A 70 -2.89 -14.69 -9.89
C PRO A 70 -3.85 -14.40 -11.05
N LYS A 71 -4.54 -15.42 -11.55
CA LYS A 71 -5.47 -15.27 -12.69
C LYS A 71 -6.85 -14.86 -12.19
N GLY A 72 -7.31 -13.64 -12.49
CA GLY A 72 -8.67 -13.19 -12.19
C GLY A 72 -8.79 -11.67 -12.04
N GLY A 73 -10.01 -11.15 -11.95
CA GLY A 73 -10.26 -9.72 -11.69
C GLY A 73 -9.94 -9.31 -10.24
N ASP A 74 -9.98 -10.27 -9.31
CA ASP A 74 -9.77 -10.08 -7.87
C ASP A 74 -8.34 -10.40 -7.41
N TRP A 75 -7.38 -10.43 -8.35
CA TRP A 75 -5.99 -10.83 -8.07
C TRP A 75 -5.33 -9.99 -6.96
N HIS A 76 -5.74 -8.73 -6.81
CA HIS A 76 -5.30 -7.84 -5.74
C HIS A 76 -5.65 -8.38 -4.35
N THR A 77 -6.87 -8.90 -4.19
CA THR A 77 -7.38 -9.48 -2.94
C THR A 77 -6.73 -10.84 -2.66
N GLU A 78 -6.52 -11.64 -3.71
CA GLU A 78 -5.88 -12.95 -3.59
C GLU A 78 -4.44 -12.84 -3.08
N LEU A 79 -3.68 -11.84 -3.54
CA LEU A 79 -2.33 -11.57 -3.00
C LEU A 79 -2.33 -11.23 -1.52
N LEU A 80 -3.31 -10.45 -1.05
CA LEU A 80 -3.45 -10.12 0.37
C LEU A 80 -3.77 -11.34 1.25
N LEU A 81 -4.50 -12.32 0.71
CA LEU A 81 -4.94 -13.51 1.44
C LEU A 81 -3.92 -14.67 1.41
N GLN A 82 -2.97 -14.65 0.47
CA GLN A 82 -1.94 -15.70 0.36
C GLN A 82 -0.97 -15.75 1.55
N GLU A 83 -0.82 -14.66 2.31
CA GLU A 83 0.03 -14.57 3.51
C GLU A 83 -0.65 -15.07 4.82
N VAL A 84 -1.89 -15.58 4.76
CA VAL A 84 -2.65 -16.08 5.93
C VAL A 84 -2.73 -17.63 5.97
N GLY A 85 -1.84 -18.32 5.24
CA GLY A 85 -1.73 -19.78 5.22
C GLY A 85 -0.73 -20.35 6.21
#